data_AF-A0A924KSQ8-F1
#
_entry.id   AF-A0A924KSQ8-F1
#
_cell.length_a   1.000
_cell.length_b   1.000
_cell.length_c   1.000
_cell.angle_alpha   90.00
_cell.angle_beta   90.00
_cell.angle_gamma   90.00
#
_symmetry.space_group_name_H-M   'P 1'
#
loop_
_entity.id
_entity.type
_entity.pdbx_description
1 polymer ?
#
loop_
_entity_poly.entity_id
_entity_poly.type
_entity_poly.pdbx_seq_one_letter_code
_entity_poly.pdbx_strand_id
1 'polypeptide(L)'
;MNIQPTNTPFTNGAKLLASLFLCTTFCATAMAQSSDATSEKPASKLTLGLYHFSETGYASDINLRNTGDYGDVWLGYYQSS
;
A
#
# COMPACT_ATOMS: atom_id res chain seq x y z
N MET A 1 4.89 -33.95 36.46
CA MET A 1 3.91 -32.86 36.20
C MET A 1 4.36 -32.18 34.92
N ASN A 2 3.67 -32.42 33.80
CA ASN A 2 4.08 -31.96 32.47
C ASN A 2 3.22 -30.75 32.09
N ILE A 3 3.79 -29.55 32.04
CA ILE A 3 3.06 -28.32 31.70
C ILE A 3 3.19 -28.15 30.19
N GLN A 4 2.14 -28.47 29.44
CA GLN A 4 2.09 -28.12 28.02
C GLN A 4 1.93 -26.59 27.87
N PRO A 5 2.70 -25.92 27.00
CA PRO A 5 2.44 -24.54 26.65
C PRO A 5 1.16 -24.47 25.82
N THR A 6 0.15 -23.78 26.33
CA THR A 6 -1.08 -23.49 25.61
C THR A 6 -0.76 -22.58 24.41
N ASN A 7 -0.99 -23.08 23.20
CA ASN A 7 -0.95 -22.27 21.99
C ASN A 7 -1.97 -21.13 22.15
N THR A 8 -1.50 -19.89 22.27
CA THR A 8 -2.34 -18.71 22.44
C THR A 8 -2.80 -18.18 21.07
N PRO A 9 -4.07 -18.38 20.67
CA PRO A 9 -4.61 -17.86 19.40
C PRO A 9 -4.65 -16.32 19.34
N PHE A 10 -4.48 -15.64 20.48
CA PHE A 10 -4.54 -14.18 20.62
C PHE A 10 -3.38 -13.44 19.94
N THR A 11 -2.24 -14.11 19.72
CA THR A 11 -1.02 -13.48 19.19
C THR A 11 -1.14 -13.12 17.71
N ASN A 12 -1.92 -13.89 16.93
CA ASN A 12 -2.07 -13.66 15.49
C ASN A 12 -3.08 -12.54 15.17
N GLY A 13 -4.15 -12.42 15.98
CA GLY A 13 -5.12 -11.34 15.84
C GLY A 13 -4.52 -9.97 16.17
N ALA A 14 -3.68 -9.89 17.21
CA ALA A 14 -2.97 -8.68 17.57
C ALA A 14 -1.97 -8.22 16.48
N LYS A 15 -1.29 -9.17 15.83
CA LYS A 15 -0.40 -8.88 14.68
C LYS A 15 -1.17 -8.34 13.48
N LEU A 16 -2.30 -8.97 13.12
CA LEU A 16 -3.16 -8.51 12.02
C LEU A 16 -3.71 -7.11 12.28
N LEU A 17 -4.17 -6.85 13.51
CA LEU A 17 -4.68 -5.54 13.91
C LEU A 17 -3.58 -4.47 13.88
N ALA A 18 -2.38 -4.79 14.36
CA ALA A 18 -1.24 -3.88 14.29
C ALA A 18 -0.83 -3.57 12.84
N SER A 19 -0.84 -4.58 11.95
CA SER A 19 -0.58 -4.39 10.51
C SER A 19 -1.64 -3.52 9.83
N LEU A 20 -2.91 -3.67 10.19
CA LEU A 20 -4.00 -2.82 9.69
C LEU A 20 -3.84 -1.37 10.16
N PHE A 21 -3.51 -1.15 11.44
CA PHE A 21 -3.28 0.19 12.00
C PHE A 21 -2.08 0.89 11.37
N LEU A 22 -0.99 0.17 11.13
CA LEU A 22 0.18 0.71 10.43
C LEU A 22 -0.14 1.08 8.98
N CYS A 23 -0.93 0.27 8.29
CA CYS A 23 -1.37 0.56 6.92
C CYS A 23 -2.27 1.82 6.85
N THR A 24 -3.27 1.94 7.74
CA THR A 24 -4.19 3.08 7.73
C THR A 24 -3.51 4.39 8.12
N THR A 25 -2.57 4.35 9.07
CA THR A 25 -1.78 5.53 9.46
C THR A 25 -0.82 5.99 8.37
N PHE A 26 -0.18 5.07 7.65
CA PHE A 26 0.68 5.42 6.51
C PHE A 26 -0.11 6.06 5.35
N CYS A 27 -1.30 5.55 5.07
CA CYS A 27 -2.19 6.17 4.08
C CYS A 27 -2.63 7.58 4.50
N ALA A 28 -2.91 7.80 5.78
CA ALA A 28 -3.32 9.11 6.30
C ALA A 28 -2.20 10.16 6.26
N THR A 29 -0.95 9.79 6.56
CA THR A 29 0.20 10.71 6.50
C THR A 29 0.56 11.07 5.06
N ALA A 30 0.44 10.12 4.12
CA ALA A 30 0.65 10.39 2.70
C ALA A 30 -0.37 11.41 2.14
N MET A 31 -1.62 11.38 2.61
CA MET A 31 -2.64 12.38 2.25
C MET A 31 -2.46 13.72 2.97
N ALA A 32 -1.87 13.74 4.17
CA ALA A 32 -1.61 14.98 4.90
C ALA A 32 -0.49 15.83 4.26
N GLN A 33 0.49 15.20 3.58
CA GLN A 33 1.53 15.92 2.85
C GLN A 33 1.04 16.61 1.56
N SER A 34 -0.17 16.34 1.08
CA SER A 34 -0.74 17.05 -0.07
C SER A 34 -1.50 18.33 0.30
N SER A 35 -1.44 18.77 1.56
CA SER A 35 -2.18 19.94 2.06
C SER A 35 -1.58 21.29 1.64
N ASP A 36 -0.34 21.34 1.14
CA ASP A 36 0.25 22.56 0.59
C ASP A 36 0.05 22.62 -0.92
N ALA A 37 -1.20 22.85 -1.32
CA ALA A 37 -1.55 23.28 -2.67
C ALA A 37 -1.22 24.78 -2.86
N THR A 38 0.04 25.16 -2.59
CA THR A 38 0.62 26.35 -3.22
C THR A 38 1.16 25.92 -4.57
N SER A 39 0.71 26.64 -5.60
CA SER A 39 0.96 26.42 -7.03
C SER A 39 2.44 26.06 -7.33
N GLU A 40 2.67 25.12 -8.26
CA GLU A 40 3.97 24.79 -8.88
C GLU A 40 4.93 23.82 -8.17
N LYS A 41 4.44 22.79 -7.47
CA LYS A 41 5.30 21.64 -7.14
C LYS A 41 4.98 20.41 -8.00
N PRO A 42 6.01 19.70 -8.51
CA PRO A 42 5.78 18.50 -9.28
C PRO A 42 4.97 17.50 -8.45
N ALA A 43 3.81 17.13 -8.98
CA ALA A 43 2.86 16.27 -8.29
C ALA A 43 3.26 14.80 -8.54
N SER A 44 3.83 14.17 -7.52
CA SER A 44 4.10 12.73 -7.55
C SER A 44 2.87 11.94 -7.11
N LYS A 45 2.40 11.01 -7.93
CA LYS A 45 1.27 10.12 -7.65
C LYS A 45 1.72 8.66 -7.69
N LEU A 46 1.60 7.97 -6.57
CA LEU A 46 1.77 6.52 -6.48
C LEU A 46 0.40 5.84 -6.59
N THR A 47 0.28 4.85 -7.47
CA THR A 47 -0.91 4.01 -7.63
C THR A 47 -0.51 2.55 -7.42
N LEU A 48 -1.32 1.83 -6.64
CA LEU A 48 -1.22 0.40 -6.44
C LEU A 48 -2.53 -0.24 -6.89
N GLY A 49 -2.47 -1.22 -7.79
CA GLY A 49 -3.62 -1.99 -8.23
C GLY A 49 -3.46 -3.47 -7.90
N LEU A 50 -4.57 -4.07 -7.49
CA LEU A 50 -4.70 -5.51 -7.29
C LEU A 50 -5.94 -5.97 -8.05
N TYR A 51 -5.77 -6.97 -8.91
CA TYR A 51 -6.80 -7.49 -9.79
C TYR A 51 -6.96 -8.99 -9.61
N HIS A 52 -8.20 -9.45 -9.70
CA HIS A 52 -8.56 -10.85 -9.67
C HIS A 52 -9.39 -11.13 -10.92
N PHE A 53 -8.83 -11.92 -11.84
CA PHE A 53 -9.45 -12.20 -13.14
C PHE A 53 -10.17 -13.55 -13.15
N SER A 54 -9.66 -14.53 -12.41
CA SER A 54 -10.25 -15.86 -12.27
C SER A 54 -9.76 -16.53 -10.99
N GLU A 55 -10.30 -17.69 -10.66
CA GLU A 55 -9.98 -18.45 -9.43
C GLU A 55 -8.47 -18.73 -9.24
N THR A 56 -7.70 -18.80 -10.33
CA THR A 56 -6.22 -18.92 -10.30
C THR A 56 -5.49 -17.69 -10.84
N GLY A 57 -6.22 -16.72 -11.39
CA GLY A 57 -5.65 -15.59 -12.14
C GLY A 57 -5.66 -14.30 -11.34
N TYR A 58 -4.48 -13.82 -10.97
CA TYR A 58 -4.30 -12.57 -10.22
C TYR A 58 -3.31 -11.66 -10.93
N ALA A 59 -3.49 -10.35 -10.75
CA ALA A 59 -2.46 -9.40 -11.13
C ALA A 59 -2.29 -8.30 -10.11
N SER A 60 -1.11 -7.70 -10.13
CA SER A 60 -0.82 -6.51 -9.37
C SER A 60 0.00 -5.54 -10.22
N ASP A 61 -0.19 -4.26 -9.95
CA ASP A 61 0.63 -3.22 -10.54
C ASP A 61 1.02 -2.16 -9.50
N ILE A 62 2.19 -1.58 -9.73
CA ILE A 62 2.69 -0.41 -9.03
C ILE A 62 3.04 0.61 -10.09
N ASN A 63 2.52 1.82 -9.95
CA ASN A 63 2.76 2.89 -10.91
C ASN A 63 3.09 4.20 -10.19
N LEU A 64 4.24 4.78 -10.51
CA LEU A 64 4.65 6.10 -10.06
C LEU A 64 4.59 7.07 -11.24
N ARG A 65 3.75 8.09 -11.09
CA ARG A 65 3.71 9.24 -11.98
C ARG A 65 4.38 10.43 -11.32
N ASN A 66 5.22 11.14 -12.04
CA ASN A 66 5.67 12.47 -11.68
C ASN A 66 5.24 13.47 -12.77
N THR A 67 4.51 14.51 -12.40
CA THR A 67 4.08 15.59 -13.28
C THR A 67 4.98 16.80 -13.08
N GLY A 68 5.60 17.32 -14.14
CA GLY A 68 6.42 18.55 -14.08
C GLY A 68 6.24 19.44 -15.31
N ASP A 69 7.01 20.53 -15.37
CA ASP A 69 6.85 21.57 -16.40
C ASP A 69 7.10 21.09 -17.84
N TYR A 70 7.84 19.99 -17.98
CA TYR A 70 8.18 19.37 -19.27
C TYR A 70 7.28 18.18 -19.63
N GLY A 71 6.24 17.92 -18.83
CA GLY A 71 5.29 16.82 -19.00
C GLY A 71 5.36 15.76 -17.91
N ASP A 72 4.64 14.67 -18.14
CA ASP A 72 4.50 13.56 -17.19
C ASP A 72 5.51 12.44 -17.47
N VAL A 73 6.18 11.98 -16.42
CA VAL A 73 7.02 10.77 -16.43
C VAL A 73 6.32 9.67 -15.65
N TRP A 74 6.30 8.46 -16.23
CA TRP A 74 5.66 7.29 -15.66
C TRP A 74 6.68 6.17 -15.51
N LEU A 75 6.72 5.55 -14.33
CA LEU A 75 7.47 4.34 -14.07
C LEU A 75 6.52 3.32 -13.44
N GLY A 76 6.35 2.18 -14.08
CA GLY A 76 5.43 1.15 -13.62
C GLY A 76 5.99 -0.25 -13.71
N TYR A 77 5.48 -1.12 -12.85
CA TYR A 77 5.71 -2.56 -12.88
C TYR A 77 4.36 -3.28 -12.80
N TYR A 78 4.17 -4.27 -13.67
CA TYR A 78 2.98 -5.10 -13.72
C TYR A 78 3.39 -6.57 -13.63
N GLN A 79 2.69 -7.33 -12.79
CA GLN A 79 2.86 -8.77 -12.66
C GLN A 79 1.49 -9.44 -12.72
N SER A 80 1.40 -10.53 -13.47
CA SER A 80 0.26 -11.44 -13.43
C SER A 80 0.71 -12.89 -13.21
N SER A 81 -0.16 -13.67 -12.60
CA SER A 81 -0.04 -15.12 -12.36
C SER A 81 -1.35 -15.81 -12.67
#